data_AF-A0A7C2LN58-F1
#
_entry.id   AF-A0A7C2LN58-F1
#
_cell.length_a   1.000
_cell.length_b   1.000
_cell.length_c   1.000
_cell.angle_alpha   90.00
_cell.angle_beta   90.00
_cell.angle_gamma   90.00
#
_symmetry.space_group_name_H-M   'P 1'
#
loop_
_entity.id
_entity.type
_entity.pdbx_description
1 polymer ?
#
loop_
_entity_poly.entity_id
_entity_poly.type
_entity_poly.pdbx_seq_one_letter_code
_entity_poly.pdbx_strand_id
1 'polypeptide(L)'
;AVERADKFHGGGNTNLGISILLIPLCAAAGSIMSRDNKIEIERLKDEAGKIIIETTYKDTYELFRAINIANAGGLRVVEEYDVRDKNSINDIIRNNISFYDIMGITERDTVAAEISNNYKITFETGYNGLMEEYTSTKDINLAILKTFFMILSEYPDSLIVKKTSRKVGEEISNMAKEILKMGLKKEAIDELDDYLRSRGNLYNPGTTADITAASIFVCLLGGLKL
;
A
#
# COMPACT_ATOMS: atom_id res chain seq x y z
N ALA A 1 6.59 -12.95 5.43
CA ALA A 1 5.23 -12.52 5.82
C ALA A 1 4.17 -13.30 5.06
N VAL A 2 4.20 -13.28 3.72
CA VAL A 2 3.22 -13.95 2.84
C VAL A 2 3.02 -15.44 3.14
N GLU A 3 4.10 -16.23 3.26
CA GLU A 3 4.00 -17.67 3.60
C GLU A 3 3.28 -17.93 4.93
N ARG A 4 3.44 -17.04 5.92
CA ARG A 4 2.72 -17.18 7.19
C ARG A 4 1.24 -16.84 6.99
N ALA A 5 0.93 -15.73 6.31
CA ALA A 5 -0.45 -15.32 6.06
C ALA A 5 -1.24 -16.37 5.27
N ASP A 6 -0.63 -16.99 4.25
CA ASP A 6 -1.24 -18.04 3.43
C ASP A 6 -1.62 -19.28 4.27
N LYS A 7 -0.71 -19.72 5.16
CA LYS A 7 -0.96 -20.85 6.07
C LYS A 7 -2.14 -20.63 7.02
N PHE A 8 -2.43 -19.39 7.41
CA PHE A 8 -3.50 -19.08 8.38
C PHE A 8 -4.87 -18.87 7.74
N HIS A 9 -4.94 -18.37 6.50
CA HIS A 9 -6.22 -17.98 5.88
C HIS A 9 -6.63 -18.83 4.67
N GLY A 10 -5.80 -19.77 4.21
CA GLY A 10 -6.17 -20.68 3.11
C GLY A 10 -6.16 -20.04 1.71
N GLY A 11 -5.40 -18.96 1.52
CA GLY A 11 -5.27 -18.23 0.26
C GLY A 11 -6.42 -17.25 -0.06
N GLY A 12 -6.22 -16.41 -1.09
CA GLY A 12 -7.27 -15.55 -1.68
C GLY A 12 -7.29 -14.08 -1.22
N ASN A 13 -6.87 -13.78 0.01
CA ASN A 13 -6.72 -12.42 0.55
C ASN A 13 -5.26 -12.17 0.93
N THR A 14 -4.39 -12.12 -0.07
CA THR A 14 -2.98 -11.94 0.22
C THR A 14 -2.72 -10.48 0.55
N ASN A 15 -2.41 -10.20 1.82
CA ASN A 15 -1.88 -8.92 2.34
C ASN A 15 -0.48 -8.61 1.78
N LEU A 16 -0.29 -8.84 0.48
CA LEU A 16 0.97 -8.68 -0.24
C LEU A 16 1.29 -7.20 -0.36
N GLY A 17 0.32 -6.34 -0.73
CA GLY A 17 0.52 -4.89 -0.80
C GLY A 17 0.89 -4.32 0.57
N ILE A 18 0.15 -4.66 1.62
CA ILE A 18 0.54 -4.35 3.02
C ILE A 18 1.97 -4.84 3.31
N SER A 19 2.32 -6.07 2.98
CA SER A 19 3.66 -6.60 3.26
C SER A 19 4.75 -5.81 2.53
N ILE A 20 4.53 -5.47 1.25
CA ILE A 20 5.46 -4.67 0.44
C ILE A 20 5.65 -3.28 1.08
N LEU A 21 4.56 -2.64 1.51
CA LEU A 21 4.62 -1.33 2.15
C LEU A 21 5.25 -1.36 3.54
N LEU A 22 4.92 -2.34 4.39
CA LEU A 22 5.34 -2.34 5.79
C LEU A 22 6.76 -2.86 6.02
N ILE A 23 7.28 -3.78 5.18
CA ILE A 23 8.59 -4.40 5.42
C ILE A 23 9.73 -3.37 5.45
N PRO A 24 9.86 -2.44 4.48
CA PRO A 24 10.91 -1.42 4.54
C PRO A 24 10.73 -0.47 5.73
N LEU A 25 9.50 -0.10 6.09
CA LEU A 25 9.21 0.70 7.29
C LEU A 25 9.64 -0.01 8.59
N CYS A 26 9.39 -1.32 8.70
CA CYS A 26 9.87 -2.14 9.81
C CYS A 26 11.40 -2.16 9.90
N ALA A 27 12.07 -2.34 8.75
CA ALA A 27 13.54 -2.33 8.70
C ALA A 27 14.11 -0.96 9.11
N ALA A 28 13.49 0.12 8.63
CA ALA A 28 13.85 1.50 8.99
C ALA A 28 13.67 1.76 10.50
N ALA A 29 12.51 1.38 11.05
CA ALA A 29 12.24 1.48 12.48
C ALA A 29 13.30 0.73 13.31
N GLY A 30 13.65 -0.51 12.92
CA GLY A 30 14.70 -1.29 13.58
C GLY A 30 16.09 -0.64 13.49
N SER A 31 16.45 -0.09 12.33
CA SER A 31 17.70 0.64 12.13
C SER A 31 17.78 1.86 13.04
N ILE A 32 16.71 2.67 13.12
CA ILE A 32 16.64 3.85 13.98
C ILE A 32 16.72 3.44 15.45
N MET A 33 15.93 2.45 15.87
CA MET A 33 15.87 1.98 17.26
C MET A 33 17.21 1.41 17.76
N SER A 34 18.07 0.93 16.87
CA SER A 34 19.42 0.48 17.24
C SER A 34 20.35 1.61 17.68
N ARG A 35 20.01 2.86 17.33
CA ARG A 35 20.82 4.07 17.60
C ARG A 35 20.13 5.01 18.58
N ASP A 36 18.81 5.06 18.57
CA ASP A 36 17.99 6.01 19.33
C ASP A 36 16.76 5.35 19.96
N ASN A 37 16.31 5.87 21.09
CA ASN A 37 15.15 5.30 21.81
C ASN A 37 13.79 5.79 21.30
N LYS A 38 13.75 6.64 20.26
CA LYS A 38 12.53 7.22 19.71
C LYS A 38 12.60 7.31 18.19
N ILE A 39 11.48 7.00 17.54
CA ILE A 39 11.32 7.15 16.10
C ILE A 39 10.69 8.51 15.82
N GLU A 40 11.44 9.36 15.12
CA GLU A 40 10.90 10.58 14.51
C GLU A 40 10.38 10.25 13.10
N ILE A 41 9.23 10.79 12.73
CA ILE A 41 8.50 10.37 11.53
C ILE A 41 9.25 10.76 10.25
N GLU A 42 9.83 11.95 10.19
CA GLU A 42 10.67 12.34 9.05
C GLU A 42 11.87 11.43 8.89
N ARG A 43 12.52 11.08 10.01
CA ARG A 43 13.65 10.16 10.00
C ARG A 43 13.24 8.74 9.58
N LEU A 44 12.04 8.30 9.95
CA LEU A 44 11.48 7.02 9.49
C LEU A 44 11.33 7.01 7.97
N LYS A 45 10.78 8.09 7.39
CA LYS A 45 10.64 8.25 5.94
C LYS A 45 12.00 8.20 5.24
N ASP A 46 12.96 8.99 5.73
CA ASP A 46 14.31 9.06 5.14
C ASP A 46 15.05 7.71 5.22
N GLU A 47 15.00 7.04 6.37
CA GLU A 47 15.67 5.74 6.55
C GLU A 47 14.99 4.64 5.71
N ALA A 48 13.65 4.67 5.57
CA ALA A 48 12.94 3.74 4.71
C ALA A 48 13.32 3.94 3.24
N GLY A 49 13.35 5.18 2.75
CA GLY A 49 13.81 5.50 1.40
C GLY A 49 15.24 5.04 1.15
N LYS A 50 16.14 5.26 2.11
CA LYS A 50 17.53 4.77 2.03
C LYS A 50 17.58 3.25 1.92
N ILE A 51 16.88 2.52 2.79
CA ILE A 51 16.84 1.04 2.76
C ILE A 51 16.32 0.52 1.43
N ILE A 52 15.28 1.15 0.88
CA ILE A 52 14.73 0.79 -0.43
C ILE A 52 15.77 0.98 -1.53
N ILE A 53 16.45 2.12 -1.58
CA ILE A 53 17.49 2.41 -2.59
C ILE A 53 18.68 1.45 -2.48
N GLU A 54 19.02 1.00 -1.27
CA GLU A 54 20.12 0.06 -1.02
C GLU A 54 19.75 -1.42 -1.27
N THR A 55 18.51 -1.70 -1.69
CA THR A 55 18.10 -3.07 -2.04
C THR A 55 18.89 -3.62 -3.22
N THR A 56 18.89 -4.95 -3.34
CA THR A 56 19.61 -5.68 -4.37
C THR A 56 18.68 -6.60 -5.14
N TYR A 57 19.20 -7.24 -6.19
CA TYR A 57 18.46 -8.29 -6.91
C TYR A 57 17.97 -9.43 -6.02
N LYS A 58 18.59 -9.65 -4.85
CA LYS A 58 18.15 -10.66 -3.88
C LYS A 58 16.79 -10.30 -3.31
N ASP A 59 16.56 -9.02 -2.99
CA ASP A 59 15.28 -8.53 -2.50
C ASP A 59 14.18 -8.66 -3.57
N THR A 60 14.53 -8.39 -4.84
CA THR A 60 13.65 -8.65 -5.99
C THR A 60 13.30 -10.12 -6.12
N TYR A 61 14.29 -11.02 -5.97
CA TYR A 61 14.06 -12.46 -6.00
C TYR A 61 13.08 -12.91 -4.89
N GLU A 62 13.25 -12.39 -3.68
CA GLU A 62 12.34 -12.66 -2.55
C GLU A 62 10.92 -12.14 -2.83
N LEU A 63 10.79 -10.96 -3.44
CA LEU A 63 9.50 -10.42 -3.89
C LEU A 63 8.83 -11.36 -4.91
N PHE A 64 9.57 -11.80 -5.93
CA PHE A 64 9.05 -12.72 -6.95
C PHE A 64 8.58 -14.04 -6.32
N ARG A 65 9.33 -14.57 -5.35
CA ARG A 65 8.88 -15.75 -4.59
C ARG A 65 7.59 -15.45 -3.82
N ALA A 66 7.51 -14.31 -3.14
CA ALA A 66 6.33 -13.91 -2.39
C ALA A 66 5.09 -13.74 -3.27
N ILE A 67 5.22 -13.16 -4.47
CA ILE A 67 4.13 -13.02 -5.45
C ILE A 67 3.62 -14.39 -5.92
N ASN A 68 4.54 -15.33 -6.17
CA ASN A 68 4.20 -16.70 -6.57
C ASN A 68 3.44 -17.45 -5.46
N ILE A 69 3.91 -17.34 -4.21
CA ILE A 69 3.21 -17.94 -3.05
C ILE A 69 1.83 -17.31 -2.85
N ALA A 70 1.72 -15.99 -3.04
CA ALA A 70 0.49 -15.25 -2.89
C ALA A 70 -0.62 -15.70 -3.85
N ASN A 71 -0.30 -16.49 -4.89
CA ASN A 71 -1.17 -16.73 -6.04
C ASN A 71 -1.82 -15.42 -6.52
N ALA A 72 -1.06 -14.32 -6.49
CA ALA A 72 -1.52 -13.00 -6.89
C ALA A 72 -1.57 -12.96 -8.42
N GLY A 73 -2.46 -13.75 -9.03
CA GLY A 73 -2.62 -13.94 -10.47
C GLY A 73 -2.99 -12.68 -11.25
N GLY A 74 -3.16 -11.56 -10.55
CA GLY A 74 -3.33 -10.23 -11.13
C GLY A 74 -2.01 -9.49 -11.37
N LEU A 75 -0.90 -9.80 -10.69
CA LEU A 75 0.39 -9.12 -10.91
C LEU A 75 1.00 -9.57 -12.25
N ARG A 76 0.49 -8.98 -13.35
CA ARG A 76 1.26 -8.78 -14.57
C ARG A 76 2.38 -7.82 -14.21
N VAL A 77 3.48 -8.36 -13.71
CA VAL A 77 4.73 -7.61 -13.75
C VAL A 77 5.01 -7.48 -15.26
N VAL A 78 4.98 -6.22 -15.72
CA VAL A 78 5.35 -5.66 -17.04
C VAL A 78 5.94 -6.62 -18.09
N GLU A 79 5.73 -6.32 -19.38
CA GLU A 79 6.25 -7.09 -20.53
C GLU A 79 7.73 -7.51 -20.42
N GLU A 80 8.54 -6.78 -19.65
CA GLU A 80 9.97 -7.03 -19.47
C GLU A 80 10.33 -8.02 -18.34
N TYR A 81 9.51 -8.19 -17.29
CA TYR A 81 9.82 -9.04 -16.13
C TYR A 81 8.60 -9.79 -15.58
N ASP A 82 7.95 -10.64 -16.39
CA ASP A 82 6.78 -11.42 -15.95
C ASP A 82 7.17 -12.41 -14.83
N VAL A 83 6.51 -12.32 -13.67
CA VAL A 83 6.72 -13.22 -12.52
C VAL A 83 6.45 -14.70 -12.84
N ARG A 84 5.68 -14.98 -13.90
CA ARG A 84 5.38 -16.32 -14.39
C ARG A 84 6.43 -16.84 -15.36
N ASP A 85 7.27 -15.97 -15.91
CA ASP A 85 8.38 -16.36 -16.77
C ASP A 85 9.62 -16.69 -15.93
N LYS A 86 10.10 -17.92 -16.06
CA LYS A 86 11.32 -18.38 -15.39
C LYS A 86 12.56 -17.63 -15.87
N ASN A 87 12.54 -17.08 -17.09
CA ASN A 87 13.66 -16.30 -17.61
C ASN A 87 13.78 -14.95 -16.92
N SER A 88 12.67 -14.35 -16.46
CA SER A 88 12.69 -13.05 -15.78
C SER A 88 13.55 -13.06 -14.51
N ILE A 89 13.58 -14.16 -13.76
CA ILE A 89 14.47 -14.30 -12.60
C ILE A 89 15.94 -14.29 -13.02
N ASN A 90 16.29 -14.99 -14.11
CA ASN A 90 17.66 -15.01 -14.61
C ASN A 90 18.09 -13.63 -15.12
N ASP A 91 17.18 -12.91 -15.77
CA ASP A 91 17.43 -11.55 -16.26
C ASP A 91 17.57 -10.56 -15.10
N ILE A 92 16.75 -10.65 -14.06
CA ILE A 92 16.88 -9.86 -12.82
C ILE A 92 18.24 -10.04 -12.18
N ILE A 93 18.70 -11.30 -12.06
CA ILE A 93 20.01 -11.61 -11.49
C ILE A 93 21.14 -11.09 -12.40
N ARG A 94 21.06 -11.37 -13.70
CA ARG A 94 22.11 -10.98 -14.67
C ARG A 94 22.25 -9.47 -14.79
N ASN A 95 21.14 -8.75 -14.78
CA ASN A 95 21.10 -7.30 -14.95
C ASN A 95 21.15 -6.56 -13.59
N ASN A 96 21.25 -7.29 -12.48
CA ASN A 96 21.33 -6.75 -11.12
C ASN A 96 20.15 -5.82 -10.76
N ILE A 97 18.94 -6.18 -11.18
CA ILE A 97 17.73 -5.36 -10.98
C ILE A 97 17.30 -5.40 -9.52
N SER A 98 17.43 -4.28 -8.81
CA SER A 98 17.05 -4.15 -7.40
C SER A 98 15.53 -4.09 -7.19
N PHE A 99 15.11 -4.19 -5.93
CA PHE A 99 13.70 -4.05 -5.58
C PHE A 99 13.21 -2.63 -5.89
N TYR A 100 14.04 -1.61 -5.64
CA TYR A 100 13.77 -0.23 -6.06
C TYR A 100 13.54 -0.12 -7.58
N ASP A 101 14.39 -0.76 -8.39
CA ASP A 101 14.27 -0.71 -9.85
C ASP A 101 12.93 -1.33 -10.32
N ILE A 102 12.56 -2.51 -9.82
CA ILE A 102 11.28 -3.14 -10.17
C ILE A 102 10.09 -2.28 -9.76
N MET A 103 10.14 -1.63 -8.59
CA MET A 103 9.07 -0.75 -8.13
C MET A 103 8.95 0.49 -9.01
N GLY A 104 10.08 1.05 -9.48
CA GLY A 104 10.09 2.13 -10.47
C GLY A 104 9.49 1.71 -11.81
N ILE A 105 9.84 0.54 -12.34
CA ILE A 105 9.30 0.04 -13.62
C ILE A 105 7.78 -0.23 -13.52
N THR A 106 7.30 -0.60 -12.33
CA THR A 106 5.89 -0.96 -12.07
C THR A 106 5.07 0.17 -11.43
N GLU A 107 5.53 1.41 -11.44
CA GLU A 107 4.92 2.57 -10.76
C GLU A 107 3.47 2.91 -11.16
N ARG A 108 2.93 2.27 -12.21
CA ARG A 108 1.49 2.35 -12.53
C ARG A 108 0.62 1.69 -11.45
N ASP A 109 1.19 0.74 -10.70
CA ASP A 109 0.60 0.20 -9.48
C ASP A 109 0.95 1.14 -8.31
N THR A 110 -0.05 1.59 -7.56
CA THR A 110 0.17 2.62 -6.53
C THR A 110 1.04 2.11 -5.38
N VAL A 111 1.03 0.80 -5.07
CA VAL A 111 1.94 0.24 -4.06
C VAL A 111 3.38 0.36 -4.53
N ALA A 112 3.63 0.08 -5.81
CA ALA A 112 4.96 0.25 -6.40
C ALA A 112 5.38 1.73 -6.44
N ALA A 113 4.44 2.62 -6.80
CA ALA A 113 4.67 4.06 -6.79
C ALA A 113 5.01 4.60 -5.39
N GLU A 114 4.38 4.08 -4.34
CA GLU A 114 4.71 4.45 -2.96
C GLU A 114 6.15 4.07 -2.64
N ILE A 115 6.60 2.88 -3.01
CA ILE A 115 7.98 2.45 -2.76
C ILE A 115 8.98 3.29 -3.56
N SER A 116 8.76 3.48 -4.86
CA SER A 116 9.70 4.22 -5.72
C SER A 116 9.71 5.72 -5.45
N ASN A 117 8.63 6.29 -4.91
CA ASN A 117 8.50 7.71 -4.60
C ASN A 117 8.52 8.00 -3.09
N ASN A 118 9.20 7.16 -2.30
CA ASN A 118 9.46 7.38 -0.88
C ASN A 118 8.20 7.64 -0.02
N TYR A 119 7.20 6.77 -0.18
CA TYR A 119 5.96 6.70 0.57
C TYR A 119 5.13 7.99 0.56
N LYS A 120 5.06 8.65 -0.59
CA LYS A 120 4.43 9.95 -0.74
C LYS A 120 3.02 10.02 -0.15
N ILE A 121 2.11 9.16 -0.58
CA ILE A 121 0.71 9.14 -0.14
C ILE A 121 0.63 8.73 1.33
N THR A 122 1.40 7.72 1.73
CA THR A 122 1.41 7.19 3.10
C THR A 122 1.76 8.26 4.12
N PHE A 123 2.78 9.10 3.86
CA PHE A 123 3.20 10.17 4.77
C PHE A 123 2.42 11.47 4.56
N GLU A 124 2.24 11.93 3.30
CA GLU A 124 1.70 13.27 3.03
C GLU A 124 0.18 13.35 3.18
N THR A 125 -0.55 12.31 2.76
CA THR A 125 -2.01 12.26 2.87
C THR A 125 -2.43 11.42 4.06
N GLY A 126 -1.88 10.21 4.16
CA GLY A 126 -2.34 9.21 5.10
C GLY A 126 -1.99 9.51 6.56
N TYR A 127 -0.70 9.60 6.89
CA TYR A 127 -0.22 9.92 8.24
C TYR A 127 -0.72 11.30 8.69
N ASN A 128 -0.57 12.32 7.85
CA ASN A 128 -1.02 13.68 8.19
C ASN A 128 -2.53 13.73 8.43
N GLY A 129 -3.34 13.18 7.53
CA GLY A 129 -4.80 13.18 7.66
C GLY A 129 -5.27 12.41 8.90
N LEU A 130 -4.64 11.26 9.19
CA LEU A 130 -4.98 10.47 10.38
C LEU A 130 -4.64 11.23 11.66
N MET A 131 -3.42 11.79 11.73
CA MET A 131 -2.98 12.53 12.92
C MET A 131 -3.79 13.82 13.13
N GLU A 132 -4.16 14.54 12.07
CA GLU A 132 -5.02 15.73 12.15
C GLU A 132 -6.41 15.37 12.69
N GLU A 133 -7.07 14.37 12.11
CA GLU A 133 -8.40 13.96 12.53
C GLU A 133 -8.40 13.40 13.95
N TYR A 134 -7.45 12.53 14.28
CA TYR A 134 -7.34 11.97 15.62
C TYR A 134 -7.01 13.05 16.65
N THR A 135 -6.18 14.04 16.31
CA THR A 135 -5.84 15.12 17.24
C THR A 135 -7.06 15.96 17.59
N SER A 136 -7.92 16.24 16.62
CA SER A 136 -9.12 17.07 16.78
C SER A 136 -10.29 16.32 17.42
N THR A 137 -10.52 15.05 17.07
CA THR A 137 -11.70 14.29 17.49
C THR A 137 -11.46 13.33 18.65
N LYS A 138 -10.21 12.87 18.82
CA LYS A 138 -9.83 11.73 19.66
C LYS A 138 -10.55 10.42 19.31
N ASP A 139 -11.12 10.34 18.11
CA ASP A 139 -11.77 9.14 17.60
C ASP A 139 -10.89 8.49 16.52
N ILE A 140 -10.28 7.36 16.87
CA ILE A 140 -9.39 6.64 15.96
C ILE A 140 -10.12 5.97 14.80
N ASN A 141 -11.36 5.52 15.01
CA ASN A 141 -12.13 4.88 13.95
C ASN A 141 -12.55 5.92 12.91
N LEU A 142 -12.98 7.09 13.38
CA LEU A 142 -13.27 8.23 12.51
C LEU A 142 -12.03 8.69 11.75
N ALA A 143 -10.88 8.80 12.43
CA ALA A 143 -9.61 9.18 11.80
C ALA A 143 -9.24 8.20 10.67
N ILE A 144 -9.25 6.89 10.94
CA ILE A 144 -8.94 5.86 9.94
C ILE A 144 -9.94 5.93 8.77
N LEU A 145 -11.24 6.02 9.06
CA LEU A 145 -12.28 6.08 8.05
C LEU A 145 -12.12 7.31 7.15
N LYS A 146 -11.92 8.49 7.74
CA LYS A 146 -11.71 9.73 6.99
C LYS A 146 -10.45 9.66 6.13
N THR A 147 -9.34 9.16 6.68
CA THR A 147 -8.09 8.97 5.93
C THR A 147 -8.27 8.03 4.75
N PHE A 148 -8.99 6.91 4.92
CA PHE A 148 -9.31 6.00 3.81
C PHE A 148 -10.04 6.73 2.68
N PHE A 149 -11.08 7.50 3.02
CA PHE A 149 -11.84 8.28 2.04
C PHE A 149 -11.01 9.39 1.40
N MET A 150 -10.13 10.07 2.15
CA MET A 150 -9.21 11.08 1.62
C MET A 150 -8.32 10.48 0.53
N ILE A 151 -7.66 9.37 0.83
CA ILE A 151 -6.80 8.66 -0.13
C ILE A 151 -7.61 8.23 -1.35
N LEU A 152 -8.76 7.57 -1.16
CA LEU A 152 -9.59 7.09 -2.26
C LEU A 152 -10.09 8.22 -3.15
N SER A 153 -10.38 9.39 -2.58
CA SER A 153 -10.91 10.54 -3.30
C SER A 153 -9.88 11.26 -4.18
N GLU A 154 -8.59 11.17 -3.82
CA GLU A 154 -7.50 11.83 -4.52
C GLU A 154 -6.78 10.88 -5.51
N TYR A 155 -6.71 9.60 -5.17
CA TYR A 155 -5.94 8.60 -5.90
C TYR A 155 -6.85 7.44 -6.35
N PRO A 156 -7.21 7.36 -7.66
CA PRO A 156 -7.94 6.22 -8.19
C PRO A 156 -7.26 4.89 -7.86
N ASP A 157 -7.98 3.99 -7.22
CA ASP A 157 -7.42 2.73 -6.73
C ASP A 157 -6.88 1.87 -7.89
N SER A 158 -5.58 1.60 -7.88
CA SER A 158 -4.90 0.87 -8.96
C SER A 158 -5.34 -0.59 -9.08
N LEU A 159 -5.81 -1.23 -8.00
CA LEU A 159 -6.37 -2.58 -8.07
C LEU A 159 -7.70 -2.59 -8.81
N ILE A 160 -8.56 -1.59 -8.57
CA ILE A 160 -9.79 -1.38 -9.33
C ILE A 160 -9.47 -1.10 -10.79
N VAL A 161 -8.58 -0.15 -11.08
CA VAL A 161 -8.20 0.23 -12.45
C VAL A 161 -7.69 -0.99 -13.23
N LYS A 162 -6.88 -1.82 -12.59
CA LYS A 162 -6.30 -3.04 -13.16
C LYS A 162 -7.32 -4.14 -13.43
N LYS A 163 -8.33 -4.30 -12.57
CA LYS A 163 -9.43 -5.26 -12.76
C LYS A 163 -10.50 -4.75 -13.74
N THR A 164 -10.58 -3.43 -13.92
CA THR A 164 -11.66 -2.77 -14.65
C THR A 164 -11.10 -1.74 -15.65
N SER A 165 -11.11 -0.45 -15.32
CA SER A 165 -10.57 0.65 -16.13
C SER A 165 -10.29 1.89 -15.30
N ARG A 166 -9.48 2.82 -15.82
CA ARG A 166 -9.20 4.11 -15.18
C ARG A 166 -10.46 4.91 -14.89
N LYS A 167 -11.42 4.90 -15.82
CA LYS A 167 -12.70 5.60 -15.70
C LYS A 167 -13.50 5.13 -14.48
N VAL A 168 -13.52 3.82 -14.21
CA VAL A 168 -14.21 3.26 -13.04
C VAL A 168 -13.51 3.64 -11.74
N GLY A 169 -12.16 3.61 -11.71
CA GLY A 169 -11.41 4.10 -10.57
C GLY A 169 -11.71 5.57 -10.25
N GLU A 170 -11.73 6.43 -11.26
CA GLU A 170 -12.06 7.85 -11.13
C GLU A 170 -13.52 8.08 -10.69
N GLU A 171 -14.46 7.27 -11.16
CA GLU A 171 -15.87 7.31 -10.73
C GLU A 171 -15.99 7.07 -9.22
N ILE A 172 -15.34 6.02 -8.72
CA ILE A 172 -15.34 5.67 -7.29
C ILE A 172 -14.63 6.74 -6.46
N SER A 173 -13.51 7.30 -6.94
CA SER A 173 -12.85 8.44 -6.29
C SER A 173 -13.77 9.65 -6.19
N ASN A 174 -14.55 9.94 -7.23
CA ASN A 174 -15.53 11.04 -7.19
C ASN A 174 -16.64 10.77 -6.17
N MET A 175 -17.15 9.54 -6.07
CA MET A 175 -18.12 9.16 -5.03
C MET A 175 -17.53 9.37 -3.62
N ALA A 176 -16.30 8.90 -3.38
CA ALA A 176 -15.59 9.10 -2.12
C ALA A 176 -15.42 10.60 -1.79
N LYS A 177 -15.11 11.42 -2.80
CA LYS A 177 -15.01 12.88 -2.65
C LYS A 177 -16.31 13.53 -2.23
N GLU A 178 -17.44 13.12 -2.80
CA GLU A 178 -18.76 13.64 -2.40
C GLU A 178 -19.12 13.21 -0.97
N ILE A 179 -18.79 11.98 -0.57
CA ILE A 179 -19.01 11.49 0.80
C ILE A 179 -18.19 12.30 1.83
N LEU A 180 -16.94 12.65 1.52
CA LEU A 180 -16.13 13.55 2.34
C LEU A 180 -16.78 14.92 2.51
N LYS A 181 -17.27 15.53 1.42
CA LYS A 181 -17.95 16.84 1.47
C LYS A 181 -19.22 16.80 2.31
N MET A 182 -19.91 15.67 2.34
CA MET A 182 -21.11 15.48 3.15
C MET A 182 -20.80 15.22 4.63
N GLY A 183 -19.53 15.07 5.01
CA GLY A 183 -19.11 14.79 6.39
C GLY A 183 -19.25 13.33 6.78
N LEU A 184 -18.96 12.39 5.87
CA LEU A 184 -18.96 10.94 6.14
C LEU A 184 -20.32 10.44 6.66
N LYS A 185 -21.42 10.89 6.05
CA LYS A 185 -22.77 10.42 6.40
C LYS A 185 -22.87 8.92 6.22
N LYS A 186 -23.36 8.23 7.25
CA LYS A 186 -23.42 6.78 7.29
C LYS A 186 -24.19 6.20 6.10
N GLU A 187 -25.32 6.80 5.74
CA GLU A 187 -26.15 6.31 4.62
C GLU A 187 -25.39 6.35 3.30
N ALA A 188 -24.61 7.41 3.05
CA ALA A 188 -23.82 7.52 1.83
C ALA A 188 -22.60 6.56 1.81
N ILE A 189 -22.04 6.25 2.97
CA ILE A 189 -20.99 5.23 3.12
C ILE A 189 -21.56 3.84 2.85
N ASP A 190 -22.71 3.52 3.44
CA ASP A 190 -23.39 2.23 3.26
C ASP A 190 -23.77 2.03 1.78
N GLU A 191 -24.30 3.06 1.11
CA GLU A 191 -24.60 3.04 -0.34
C GLU A 191 -23.34 2.79 -1.19
N LEU A 192 -22.21 3.43 -0.85
CA LEU A 192 -20.95 3.17 -1.54
C LEU A 192 -20.45 1.75 -1.28
N ASP A 193 -20.48 1.26 -0.04
CA ASP A 193 -20.03 -0.09 0.29
C ASP A 193 -20.85 -1.15 -0.48
N ASP A 194 -22.16 -0.98 -0.56
CA ASP A 194 -23.05 -1.81 -1.39
C ASP A 194 -22.66 -1.75 -2.87
N TYR A 195 -22.37 -0.55 -3.40
CA TYR A 195 -21.90 -0.40 -4.77
C TYR A 195 -20.57 -1.11 -5.03
N LEU A 196 -19.60 -0.97 -4.13
CA LEU A 196 -18.29 -1.64 -4.25
C LEU A 196 -18.42 -3.17 -4.23
N ARG A 197 -19.40 -3.71 -3.49
CA ARG A 197 -19.70 -5.15 -3.42
C ARG A 197 -20.54 -5.68 -4.60
N SER A 198 -21.26 -4.80 -5.30
CA SER A 198 -22.22 -5.18 -6.36
C SER A 198 -21.60 -5.97 -7.53
N ARG A 199 -20.28 -5.86 -7.72
CA ARG A 199 -19.52 -6.54 -8.78
C ARG A 199 -18.47 -7.51 -8.21
N GLY A 200 -18.77 -8.12 -7.06
CA GLY A 200 -17.85 -9.02 -6.38
C GLY A 200 -16.56 -8.29 -5.98
N ASN A 201 -15.40 -8.82 -6.39
CA ASN A 201 -14.09 -8.23 -6.06
C ASN A 201 -13.59 -7.20 -7.11
N LEU A 202 -14.40 -6.82 -8.09
CA LEU A 202 -13.97 -5.93 -9.18
C LEU A 202 -13.75 -4.49 -8.72
N TYR A 203 -14.61 -3.99 -7.83
CA TYR A 203 -14.56 -2.61 -7.32
C TYR A 203 -13.96 -2.52 -5.93
N ASN A 204 -13.23 -3.55 -5.49
CA ASN A 204 -12.58 -3.53 -4.18
C ASN A 204 -11.40 -2.53 -4.17
N PRO A 205 -11.45 -1.46 -3.36
CA PRO A 205 -10.37 -0.47 -3.21
C PRO A 205 -9.25 -1.01 -2.31
N GLY A 206 -8.65 -2.13 -2.72
CA GLY A 206 -7.66 -2.84 -1.93
C GLY A 206 -6.34 -2.07 -1.80
N THR A 207 -5.94 -1.33 -2.83
CA THR A 207 -4.70 -0.52 -2.76
C THR A 207 -4.87 0.65 -1.80
N THR A 208 -6.04 1.31 -1.79
CA THR A 208 -6.37 2.33 -0.78
C THR A 208 -6.31 1.75 0.64
N ALA A 209 -6.84 0.53 0.84
CA ALA A 209 -6.76 -0.14 2.13
C ALA A 209 -5.31 -0.45 2.55
N ASP A 210 -4.47 -0.89 1.61
CA ASP A 210 -3.05 -1.16 1.86
C ASP A 210 -2.29 0.10 2.32
N ILE A 211 -2.52 1.23 1.65
CA ILE A 211 -1.90 2.52 2.01
C ILE A 211 -2.43 3.02 3.36
N THR A 212 -3.74 2.89 3.61
CA THR A 212 -4.32 3.24 4.91
C THR A 212 -3.69 2.43 6.04
N ALA A 213 -3.45 1.13 5.83
CA ALA A 213 -2.75 0.28 6.79
C ALA A 213 -1.29 0.74 7.02
N ALA A 214 -0.58 1.15 5.96
CA ALA A 214 0.75 1.71 6.07
C ALA A 214 0.76 3.02 6.89
N SER A 215 -0.22 3.89 6.68
CA SER A 215 -0.34 5.15 7.44
C SER A 215 -0.64 4.91 8.91
N ILE A 216 -1.53 3.96 9.24
CA ILE A 216 -1.77 3.53 10.63
C ILE A 216 -0.45 3.05 11.24
N PHE A 217 0.30 2.21 10.53
CA PHE A 217 1.57 1.69 11.02
C PHE A 217 2.59 2.80 11.30
N VAL A 218 2.72 3.79 10.41
CA VAL A 218 3.56 4.98 10.63
C VAL A 218 3.13 5.75 11.88
N CYS A 219 1.83 5.98 12.08
CA CYS A 219 1.32 6.64 13.29
C CYS A 219 1.67 5.85 14.57
N LEU A 220 1.54 4.53 14.54
CA LEU A 220 1.89 3.66 15.68
C LEU A 220 3.38 3.74 16.01
N LEU A 221 4.26 3.70 15.00
CA LEU A 221 5.70 3.91 15.19
C LEU A 221 6.01 5.31 15.75
N GLY A 222 5.21 6.30 15.38
CA GLY A 222 5.25 7.67 15.93
C GLY A 222 4.74 7.81 17.37
N GLY A 223 4.21 6.73 17.97
CA GLY A 223 3.73 6.72 19.34
C GLY A 223 2.23 6.98 19.51
N LEU A 224 1.44 6.90 18.43
CA LEU A 224 -0.02 6.86 18.54
C LEU A 224 -0.44 5.67 19.43
N LYS A 225 -1.33 5.93 20.39
CA LYS A 225 -1.92 4.90 21.26
C LYS A 225 -3.35 4.67 20.80
N LEU A 226 -3.64 3.46 20.34
CA LEU A 226 -4.99 3.00 20.00
C LEU A 226 -5.83 2.82 21.26
#